data_AF-A0A256ZG89-F1
#
_entry.id   AF-A0A256ZG89-F1
#
_cell.length_a   1.000
_cell.length_b   1.000
_cell.length_c   1.000
_cell.angle_alpha   90.00
_cell.angle_beta   90.00
_cell.angle_gamma   90.00
#
_symmetry.space_group_name_H-M   'P 1'
#
loop_
_entity.id
_entity.type
_entity.pdbx_description
1 polymer ?
#
loop_
_entity_poly.entity_id
_entity_poly.type
_entity_poly.pdbx_seq_one_letter_code
_entity_poly.pdbx_strand_id
1 'polypeptide(L)'
;MFIGGIVWGVEERKRAVEKLGRIVWVTQDILAKAMEIDVELHGKGEAIPFSDILVAATAIILKAELITLDRRYYTEIPELKMYVPKPSRKPQAKNK
;
A
#
# COMPACT_ATOMS: atom_id res chain seq x y z
N MET A 1 -15.79 -29.20 -11.19
CA MET A 1 -15.69 -28.21 -12.28
C MET A 1 -14.89 -27.03 -11.77
N PHE A 2 -13.60 -26.95 -12.11
CA PHE A 2 -12.73 -25.85 -11.70
C PHE A 2 -13.13 -24.60 -12.48
N ILE A 3 -13.51 -23.53 -11.78
CA ILE A 3 -13.69 -22.22 -12.39
C ILE A 3 -12.28 -21.72 -12.70
N GLY A 4 -11.86 -21.87 -13.97
CA GLY A 4 -10.54 -21.46 -14.42
C GLY A 4 -10.34 -19.98 -14.15
N GLY A 5 -9.50 -19.66 -13.16
CA GLY A 5 -9.01 -18.30 -12.98
C GLY A 5 -8.21 -17.93 -14.22
N ILE A 6 -8.55 -16.79 -14.84
CA ILE A 6 -7.77 -16.23 -15.94
C ILE A 6 -6.36 -16.00 -15.40
N VAL A 7 -5.39 -16.80 -15.87
CA VAL A 7 -3.98 -16.61 -15.57
C VAL A 7 -3.50 -15.48 -16.47
N TRP A 8 -3.64 -14.25 -15.99
CA TRP A 8 -3.15 -13.06 -16.66
C TRP A 8 -1.63 -13.17 -16.88
N GLY A 9 -1.14 -12.68 -18.02
CA GLY A 9 0.30 -12.47 -18.21
C GLY A 9 0.82 -11.36 -17.28
N VAL A 10 2.11 -11.39 -16.93
CA VAL A 10 2.74 -10.30 -16.14
C VAL A 10 2.52 -8.94 -16.83
N GLU A 11 2.69 -8.90 -18.15
CA GLU A 11 2.54 -7.69 -18.95
C GLU A 11 1.10 -7.15 -18.96
N GLU A 12 0.12 -8.05 -18.88
CA GLU A 12 -1.29 -7.69 -18.88
C GLU A 12 -1.70 -7.14 -17.51
N ARG A 13 -1.22 -7.76 -16.42
CA ARG A 13 -1.40 -7.25 -15.06
C ARG A 13 -0.77 -5.87 -14.89
N LYS A 14 0.47 -5.70 -15.38
CA LYS A 14 1.15 -4.42 -15.36
C LYS A 14 0.29 -3.35 -16.03
N ARG A 15 -0.08 -3.55 -17.30
CA ARG A 15 -0.93 -2.59 -18.04
C ARG A 15 -2.26 -2.30 -17.34
N ALA A 16 -2.87 -3.28 -16.69
CA ALA A 16 -4.10 -3.06 -15.93
C ALA A 16 -3.85 -2.10 -14.74
N VAL A 17 -2.77 -2.32 -13.98
CA VAL A 17 -2.40 -1.46 -12.83
C VAL A 17 -2.06 -0.04 -13.29
N GLU A 18 -1.30 0.10 -14.38
CA GLU A 18 -0.92 1.41 -14.93
C GLU A 18 -2.14 2.22 -15.43
N LYS A 19 -3.27 1.56 -15.74
CA LYS A 19 -4.53 2.21 -16.10
C LYS A 19 -5.34 2.69 -14.90
N LEU A 20 -5.10 2.16 -13.70
CA LEU A 20 -5.89 2.50 -12.49
C LEU A 20 -5.50 3.85 -11.91
N GLY A 21 -4.31 4.37 -12.22
CA GLY A 21 -3.87 5.64 -11.68
C GLY A 21 -2.45 6.02 -12.08
N ARG A 22 -1.96 7.09 -11.45
CA ARG A 22 -0.61 7.60 -11.67
C ARG A 22 0.41 6.74 -10.91
N ILE A 23 1.41 6.24 -11.62
CA ILE A 23 2.60 5.65 -11.00
C ILE A 23 3.49 6.79 -10.50
N VAL A 24 3.80 6.79 -9.21
CA VAL A 24 4.70 7.76 -8.59
C VAL A 24 6.05 7.10 -8.39
N TRP A 25 7.08 7.71 -8.97
CA TRP A 25 8.46 7.33 -8.74
C TRP A 25 9.00 8.02 -7.50
N VAL A 26 9.92 7.35 -6.80
CA VAL A 26 10.59 7.88 -5.61
C VAL A 26 11.39 9.12 -5.99
N THR A 27 11.17 10.21 -5.25
CA THR A 27 11.92 11.47 -5.36
C THR A 27 12.85 11.64 -4.16
N GLN A 28 13.74 12.65 -4.21
CA GLN A 28 14.60 13.00 -3.07
C GLN A 28 13.79 13.37 -1.83
N ASP A 29 12.67 14.10 -1.98
CA ASP A 29 11.79 14.47 -0.87
C ASP A 29 11.16 13.24 -0.20
N ILE A 30 10.76 12.24 -1.00
CA ILE A 30 10.23 10.97 -0.49
C ILE A 30 11.32 10.21 0.29
N LEU A 31 12.55 10.17 -0.23
CA LEU A 31 13.67 9.54 0.46
C LEU A 31 14.02 10.25 1.77
N ALA A 32 14.08 11.58 1.77
CA ALA A 32 14.34 12.37 2.96
C ALA A 32 13.30 12.08 4.05
N LYS A 33 12.01 12.12 3.69
CA LYS A 33 10.92 11.78 4.62
C LYS A 33 10.97 10.33 5.09
N ALA A 34 11.36 9.38 4.23
CA ALA A 34 11.54 7.99 4.63
C ALA A 34 12.67 7.83 5.65
N MET A 35 13.80 8.54 5.48
CA MET A 35 14.89 8.53 6.45
C MET A 35 14.51 9.17 7.79
N GLU A 36 13.74 10.26 7.77
CA GLU A 36 13.20 10.88 9.00
C GLU A 36 12.37 9.87 9.81
N ILE A 37 11.45 9.18 9.14
CA ILE A 37 10.58 8.15 9.76
C ILE A 37 11.43 6.99 10.29
N ASP A 38 12.41 6.52 9.51
CA ASP A 38 13.27 5.39 9.88
C ASP A 38 14.07 5.68 11.15
N VAL A 39 14.67 6.86 11.25
CA VAL A 39 15.40 7.31 12.43
C VAL A 39 14.49 7.41 13.65
N GLU A 40 13.27 7.94 13.47
CA GLU A 40 12.31 8.06 14.57
C GLU A 40 11.87 6.69 15.11
N LEU A 41 11.51 5.75 14.23
CA LEU A 41 11.07 4.41 14.60
C LEU A 41 12.21 3.60 15.24
N HIS A 42 13.42 3.67 14.67
CA HIS A 42 14.59 3.03 15.28
C HIS A 42 14.89 3.60 16.68
N GLY A 43 14.76 4.92 16.85
CA GLY A 43 14.93 5.58 18.15
C GLY A 43 13.97 5.08 19.23
N LYS A 44 12.80 4.57 18.84
CA LYS A 44 11.77 4.01 19.74
C LYS A 44 11.85 2.49 19.89
N GLY A 45 12.69 1.81 19.11
CA GLY A 45 12.71 0.33 19.05
C GLY A 45 11.55 -0.27 18.26
N GLU A 46 10.89 0.51 17.41
CA GLU A 46 9.70 0.17 16.62
C GLU A 46 10.04 0.03 15.13
N ALA A 47 11.25 -0.45 14.82
CA ALA A 47 11.73 -0.56 13.44
C ALA A 47 10.78 -1.42 12.58
N ILE A 48 10.40 -0.89 11.42
CA ILE A 48 9.58 -1.58 10.42
C ILE A 48 10.38 -1.72 9.11
N PRO A 49 9.97 -2.58 8.16
CA PRO A 49 10.68 -2.72 6.89
C PRO A 49 10.74 -1.39 6.12
N PHE A 50 11.91 -1.07 5.56
CA PHE A 50 12.10 0.19 4.82
C PHE A 50 11.18 0.34 3.60
N SER A 51 10.73 -0.77 3.01
CA SER A 51 9.70 -0.74 1.95
C SER A 51 8.38 -0.16 2.42
N ASP A 52 7.94 -0.47 3.64
CA ASP A 52 6.72 0.08 4.24
C ASP A 52 6.93 1.56 4.59
N ILE A 53 8.13 1.93 5.07
CA ILE A 53 8.51 3.33 5.31
C ILE A 53 8.45 4.14 4.01
N LEU A 54 8.97 3.61 2.90
CA LEU A 54 8.90 4.28 1.59
C LEU A 54 7.45 4.51 1.12
N VAL A 55 6.57 3.53 1.33
CA VAL A 55 5.14 3.66 1.01
C VAL A 55 4.48 4.74 1.88
N ALA A 56 4.75 4.75 3.19
CA ALA A 56 4.24 5.75 4.12
C ALA A 56 4.74 7.16 3.77
N ALA A 57 6.05 7.32 3.55
CA ALA A 57 6.66 8.58 3.16
C ALA A 57 6.07 9.13 1.85
N THR A 58 5.86 8.25 0.86
CA THR A 58 5.21 8.61 -0.39
C THR A 58 3.79 9.15 -0.15
N ALA A 59 2.98 8.45 0.66
CA ALA A 59 1.63 8.91 0.99
C ALA A 59 1.64 10.27 1.71
N ILE A 60 2.55 10.48 2.67
CA ILE A 60 2.67 11.73 3.41
C ILE A 60 3.07 12.89 2.50
N ILE A 61 4.11 12.73 1.67
CA ILE A 61 4.57 13.77 0.73
C ILE A 61 3.48 14.15 -0.27
N LEU A 62 2.74 13.15 -0.76
CA LEU A 62 1.62 13.38 -1.68
C LEU A 62 0.35 13.88 -0.99
N LYS A 63 0.34 13.95 0.35
CA LYS A 63 -0.85 14.26 1.17
C LYS A 63 -2.03 13.33 0.85
N ALA A 64 -1.71 12.08 0.52
CA ALA A 64 -2.67 11.05 0.15
C ALA A 64 -3.03 10.16 1.35
N GLU A 65 -4.15 9.46 1.24
CA GLU A 65 -4.54 8.41 2.18
C GLU A 65 -4.00 7.06 1.70
N LEU A 66 -3.33 6.31 2.58
CA LEU A 66 -2.85 4.97 2.29
C LEU A 66 -4.00 3.96 2.39
N ILE A 67 -4.29 3.28 1.28
CA ILE A 67 -5.23 2.15 1.27
C ILE A 67 -4.44 0.85 1.47
N THR A 68 -4.69 0.15 2.57
CA THR A 68 -4.00 -1.10 2.88
C THR A 68 -4.90 -2.09 3.62
N LEU A 69 -4.63 -3.38 3.43
CA LEU A 69 -5.23 -4.46 4.24
C LEU A 69 -4.38 -4.79 5.47
N ASP A 70 -3.09 -4.47 5.44
CA ASP A 70 -2.18 -4.66 6.55
C ASP A 70 -1.95 -3.34 7.28
N ARG A 71 -2.32 -3.32 8.55
CA ARG A 71 -2.30 -2.15 9.42
C ARG A 71 -1.18 -2.18 10.47
N ARG A 72 -0.46 -3.31 10.59
CA ARG A 72 0.39 -3.59 11.76
C ARG A 72 1.54 -2.60 11.94
N TYR A 73 2.14 -2.17 10.84
CA TYR A 73 3.32 -1.31 10.85
C TYR A 73 2.99 0.18 10.71
N TYR A 74 1.83 0.49 10.12
CA TYR A 74 1.44 1.86 9.77
C TYR A 74 0.82 2.62 10.95
N THR A 75 0.44 1.94 12.04
CA THR A 75 -0.10 2.58 13.25
C THR A 75 0.94 3.41 13.99
N GLU A 76 2.23 3.10 13.82
CA GLU A 76 3.34 3.78 14.50
C GLU A 76 3.76 5.09 13.82
N ILE A 77 3.10 5.47 12.71
CA ILE A 77 3.41 6.69 11.93
C ILE A 77 2.24 7.69 12.09
N PRO A 78 2.33 8.66 13.02
CA PRO A 78 1.18 9.49 13.40
C PRO A 78 0.63 10.38 12.27
N GLU A 79 1.50 10.81 11.36
CA GLU A 79 1.14 11.68 10.22
C GLU A 79 0.41 10.94 9.10
N LEU A 80 0.40 9.60 9.12
CA LEU A 80 -0.12 8.78 8.04
C LEU A 80 -1.63 8.61 8.15
N LYS A 81 -2.36 9.14 7.16
CA LYS A 81 -3.79 8.84 6.98
C LYS A 81 -3.93 7.48 6.31
N MET A 82 -4.79 6.62 6.86
CA MET A 82 -4.97 5.26 6.37
C MET A 82 -6.44 4.87 6.30
N TYR A 83 -6.82 4.23 5.20
CA TYR A 83 -8.10 3.58 5.01
C TYR A 83 -7.94 2.07 4.83
N VAL A 84 -8.64 1.29 5.66
CA VAL A 84 -8.68 -0.16 5.55
C VAL A 84 -10.00 -0.58 4.91
N PRO A 85 -10.00 -1.07 3.65
CA PRO A 85 -11.22 -1.46 2.98
C PRO A 85 -11.84 -2.68 3.66
N LYS A 86 -13.18 -2.67 3.79
CA LYS A 86 -13.92 -3.85 4.23
C LYS A 86 -13.86 -4.91 3.12
N PRO A 87 -13.63 -6.19 3.43
CA PRO A 87 -13.69 -7.24 2.43
C PRO A 87 -15.06 -7.23 1.75
N SER A 88 -15.08 -7.12 0.42
CA SER A 88 -16.32 -7.18 -0.36
C SER A 88 -16.99 -8.53 -0.13
N ARG A 89 -18.24 -8.55 0.31
CA ARG A 89 -19.07 -9.77 0.33
C ARG A 89 -18.95 -10.45 -1.03
N LYS A 90 -18.53 -11.72 -1.07
CA LYS A 90 -18.70 -12.55 -2.26
C LYS A 90 -20.20 -12.52 -2.64
N PRO A 91 -20.57 -12.44 -3.93
CA PRO A 91 -21.95 -12.63 -4.33
C PRO A 91 -22.41 -13.96 -3.75
N GLN A 92 -23.49 -13.95 -2.94
CA GLN A 92 -24.16 -15.19 -2.58
C GLN A 92 -24.54 -15.87 -3.89
N ALA A 93 -24.04 -17.09 -4.09
CA ALA A 93 -24.52 -17.92 -5.18
C ALA A 93 -26.05 -17.98 -5.04
N LYS A 94 -26.77 -17.47 -6.04
CA LYS A 94 -28.22 -17.70 -6.12
C LYS A 94 -28.40 -19.21 -6.15
N ASN A 95 -28.91 -19.78 -5.06
CA ASN A 95 -29.39 -21.15 -5.05
C ASN A 95 -30.46 -21.23 -6.15
N LYS A 96 -30.17 -22.00 -7.20
CA LYS A 96 -31.17 -22.50 -8.13
C LYS A 96 -31.98 -23.58 -7.45
#